data_AF-A0A921AVS1-F1
#
_entry.id   AF-A0A921AVS1-F1
#
_cell.length_a   1.000
_cell.length_b   1.000
_cell.length_c   1.000
_cell.angle_alpha   90.00
_cell.angle_beta   90.00
_cell.angle_gamma   90.00
#
_symmetry.space_group_name_H-M   'P 1'
#
loop_
_entity.id
_entity.type
_entity.pdbx_description
1 polymer ?
#
loop_
_entity_poly.entity_id
_entity_poly.type
_entity_poly.pdbx_seq_one_letter_code
_entity_poly.pdbx_strand_id
1 'polypeptide(L)'
;MRILPSLTALCLLLSGCVANPFADAPAPEVPMPETPLSPVAQFISMNNTGAHASIDDPAFGGLVDVMVEGSFTSATGRDCRRAVVSRPPHEAEIVILCRRGEGWELMPRVWGRGLD
;
A
#
# COMPACT_ATOMS: atom_id res chain seq x y z
N MET A 1 35.75 10.00 56.25
CA MET A 1 35.11 10.33 54.95
C MET A 1 35.02 9.04 54.14
N ARG A 2 33.99 8.22 54.35
CA ARG A 2 32.73 8.16 53.58
C ARG A 2 32.97 7.95 52.08
N ILE A 3 33.11 6.66 51.75
CA ILE A 3 33.09 6.04 50.43
C ILE A 3 31.75 6.40 49.76
N LEU A 4 31.77 7.00 48.56
CA LEU A 4 30.60 7.21 47.70
C LEU A 4 30.49 6.04 46.71
N PRO A 5 29.53 5.11 46.85
CA PRO A 5 29.26 4.07 45.86
C PRO A 5 28.03 4.39 44.99
N SER A 6 27.48 5.61 45.03
CA SER A 6 26.13 5.89 44.55
C SER A 6 25.99 6.19 43.06
N LEU A 7 27.08 6.26 42.27
CA LEU A 7 27.02 6.67 40.86
C LEU A 7 26.95 5.50 39.86
N THR A 8 27.37 4.30 40.23
CA THR A 8 27.38 3.12 39.35
C THR A 8 26.01 2.45 39.20
N ALA A 9 25.07 2.70 40.12
CA ALA A 9 23.72 2.13 40.06
C ALA A 9 22.82 2.83 39.01
N LEU A 10 23.10 4.09 38.67
CA LEU A 10 22.24 4.88 37.77
C LEU A 10 22.44 4.51 36.28
N CYS A 11 23.62 4.00 35.91
CA CYS A 11 23.91 3.62 34.52
C CYS A 11 23.27 2.29 34.10
N LEU A 12 22.90 1.41 35.04
CA LEU A 12 22.26 0.13 34.75
C LEU A 12 20.75 0.24 34.49
N LEU A 13 20.14 1.39 34.78
CA LEU A 13 18.69 1.63 34.58
C LEU A 13 18.37 2.16 33.17
N LEU A 14 19.37 2.54 32.37
CA LEU A 14 19.20 3.13 31.03
C LEU A 14 19.37 2.11 29.88
N SER A 15 19.65 0.83 30.16
CA SER A 15 19.79 -0.22 29.13
C SER A 15 18.47 -0.93 28.77
N GLY A 16 17.34 -0.49 29.33
CA GLY A 16 16.04 -1.19 29.21
C GLY A 16 15.29 -1.06 27.88
N CYS A 17 15.81 -0.35 26.87
CA CYS A 17 15.05 -0.02 25.66
C CYS A 17 15.39 -0.87 24.41
N VAL A 18 15.98 -2.07 24.55
CA VAL A 18 16.46 -2.82 23.36
C VAL A 18 15.82 -4.20 23.15
N ALA A 19 14.85 -4.61 23.97
CA ALA A 19 14.16 -5.88 23.77
C ALA A 19 12.66 -5.62 23.66
N ASN A 20 12.18 -5.36 22.44
CA ASN A 20 10.76 -5.44 22.14
C ASN A 20 10.49 -6.91 21.77
N PRO A 21 9.93 -7.75 22.66
CA PRO A 21 9.71 -9.18 22.39
C PRO A 21 8.61 -9.43 21.35
N PHE A 22 7.97 -8.36 20.86
CA PHE A 22 6.94 -8.37 19.82
C PHE A 22 7.45 -7.93 18.44
N ALA A 23 8.76 -7.79 18.27
CA ALA A 23 9.33 -7.60 16.93
C ALA A 23 9.24 -8.95 16.19
N ASP A 24 8.13 -9.17 15.48
CA ASP A 24 8.05 -10.22 14.48
C ASP A 24 9.26 -10.10 13.55
N ALA A 25 9.99 -11.20 13.38
CA ALA A 25 11.04 -11.26 12.37
C ALA A 25 10.39 -10.89 11.01
N PRO A 26 11.04 -10.07 10.17
CA PRO A 26 10.49 -9.76 8.86
C PRO A 26 10.25 -11.08 8.14
N ALA A 27 8.98 -11.37 7.85
CA ALA A 27 8.59 -12.58 7.16
C ALA A 27 9.41 -12.67 5.86
N PRO A 28 9.96 -13.85 5.50
CA PRO A 28 10.68 -14.01 4.25
C PRO A 28 9.80 -13.51 3.11
N GLU A 29 10.30 -12.53 2.36
CA GLU A 29 9.63 -12.02 1.17
C GLU A 29 9.59 -13.13 0.13
N VAL A 30 8.52 -13.92 0.15
CA VAL A 30 8.23 -14.89 -0.90
C VAL A 30 8.09 -14.08 -2.19
N PRO A 31 8.93 -14.33 -3.21
CA PRO A 31 8.77 -13.68 -4.50
C PRO A 31 7.42 -14.14 -5.06
N MET A 32 6.42 -13.28 -4.98
CA MET A 32 5.17 -13.53 -5.67
C MET A 32 5.45 -13.49 -7.18
N PRO A 33 4.86 -14.39 -7.98
CA PRO A 33 4.92 -14.27 -9.43
C PRO A 33 4.46 -12.87 -9.82
N GLU A 34 5.26 -12.16 -10.63
CA GLU A 34 4.89 -10.87 -11.22
C GLU A 34 3.73 -11.11 -12.18
N THR A 35 2.52 -11.19 -11.63
CA THR A 35 1.32 -11.27 -12.43
C THR A 35 1.19 -9.95 -13.16
N PRO A 36 1.09 -9.94 -14.50
CA PRO A 36 1.00 -8.70 -15.24
C PRO A 36 -0.22 -7.91 -14.77
N LEU A 37 -0.05 -6.59 -14.62
CA LEU A 37 -1.14 -5.70 -14.24
C LEU A 37 -2.25 -5.78 -15.29
N SER A 38 -3.51 -5.75 -14.83
CA SER A 38 -4.65 -5.62 -15.73
C SER A 38 -4.62 -4.26 -16.46
N PRO A 39 -5.30 -4.10 -17.60
CA PRO A 39 -5.35 -2.84 -18.35
C PRO A 39 -5.68 -1.60 -17.50
N VAL A 40 -6.66 -1.68 -16.59
CA VAL A 40 -7.00 -0.59 -15.66
C VAL A 40 -5.83 -0.28 -14.74
N ALA A 41 -5.21 -1.31 -14.17
CA ALA A 41 -4.07 -1.16 -13.27
C ALA A 41 -2.84 -0.56 -14.00
N GLN A 42 -2.61 -0.92 -15.26
CA GLN A 42 -1.59 -0.31 -16.11
C GLN A 42 -1.87 1.16 -16.39
N PHE A 43 -3.12 1.51 -16.70
CA PHE A 43 -3.49 2.90 -16.93
C PHE A 43 -3.20 3.76 -15.69
N ILE A 44 -3.63 3.31 -14.50
CA ILE A 44 -3.41 4.06 -13.25
C ILE A 44 -1.90 4.18 -12.93
N SER A 45 -1.10 3.15 -13.22
CA SER A 45 0.35 3.16 -12.94
C SER A 45 1.16 4.05 -13.89
N MET A 46 0.64 4.35 -15.08
CA MET A 46 1.32 5.20 -16.06
C MET A 46 0.84 6.65 -16.06
N ASN A 47 -0.32 6.95 -15.46
CA ASN A 47 -0.95 8.26 -15.55
C ASN A 47 -0.99 9.03 -14.22
N ASN A 48 -1.09 10.35 -14.34
CA ASN A 48 -1.17 11.28 -13.21
C ASN A 48 -2.62 11.66 -12.86
N THR A 49 -2.80 12.37 -11.74
CA THR A 49 -4.07 12.95 -11.30
C THR A 49 -4.83 13.65 -12.43
N GLY A 50 -6.13 13.39 -12.52
CA GLY A 50 -7.03 13.98 -13.51
C GLY A 50 -7.08 13.24 -14.86
N ALA A 51 -6.22 12.23 -15.06
CA ALA A 51 -6.31 11.36 -16.23
C ALA A 51 -7.61 10.55 -16.19
N HIS A 52 -8.27 10.44 -17.33
CA HIS A 52 -9.51 9.70 -17.50
C HIS A 52 -9.48 8.91 -18.80
N ALA A 53 -10.05 7.70 -18.80
CA ALA A 53 -10.19 6.88 -20.00
C ALA A 53 -11.28 5.82 -19.81
N SER A 54 -11.92 5.41 -20.90
CA SER A 54 -12.73 4.19 -20.94
C SER A 54 -11.84 3.02 -21.36
N ILE A 55 -11.84 1.94 -20.58
CA ILE A 55 -10.92 0.80 -20.71
C ILE A 55 -11.74 -0.49 -20.65
N ASP A 56 -11.52 -1.39 -21.61
CA ASP A 56 -12.05 -2.74 -21.54
C ASP A 56 -11.10 -3.63 -20.73
N ASP A 57 -11.52 -4.03 -19.53
CA ASP A 57 -10.75 -4.85 -18.61
C ASP A 57 -11.62 -5.95 -17.98
N PRO A 58 -11.45 -7.21 -18.41
CA PRO A 58 -12.19 -8.34 -17.85
C PRO A 58 -12.03 -8.53 -16.34
N ALA A 59 -10.94 -8.04 -15.72
CA ALA A 59 -10.74 -8.12 -14.26
C ALA A 59 -11.67 -7.16 -13.48
N PHE A 60 -12.27 -6.20 -14.19
CA PHE A 60 -13.31 -5.28 -13.72
C PHE A 60 -14.60 -5.49 -14.53
N GLY A 61 -14.78 -6.67 -15.11
CA GLY A 61 -15.97 -7.12 -15.84
C GLY A 61 -16.27 -6.45 -17.18
N GLY A 62 -15.24 -5.95 -17.86
CA GLY A 62 -15.34 -5.42 -19.23
C GLY A 62 -15.12 -3.91 -19.29
N LEU A 63 -15.94 -3.21 -20.07
CA LEU A 63 -15.78 -1.78 -20.31
C LEU A 63 -16.12 -0.95 -19.06
N VAL A 64 -15.12 -0.21 -18.58
CA VAL A 64 -15.21 0.66 -17.40
C VAL A 64 -14.61 2.03 -17.68
N ASP A 65 -15.13 3.06 -17.01
CA ASP A 65 -14.57 4.40 -16.99
C ASP A 65 -13.65 4.57 -15.78
N VAL A 66 -12.39 4.92 -16.04
CA VAL A 66 -11.35 5.10 -15.03
C VAL A 66 -11.00 6.57 -14.91
N MET A 67 -10.94 7.07 -13.67
CA MET A 67 -10.46 8.42 -13.34
C MET A 67 -9.40 8.34 -12.25
N VAL A 68 -8.18 8.80 -12.53
CA VAL A 68 -7.09 8.86 -11.53
C VAL A 68 -7.31 10.06 -10.63
N GLU A 69 -7.69 9.81 -9.37
CA GLU A 69 -7.94 10.86 -8.36
C GLU A 69 -6.65 11.47 -7.83
N GLY A 70 -5.60 10.66 -7.70
CA GLY A 70 -4.26 11.15 -7.39
C GLY A 70 -3.39 10.20 -6.58
N SER A 71 -2.34 10.75 -5.97
CA SER A 71 -1.31 9.99 -5.26
C SER A 71 -1.28 10.32 -3.77
N PHE A 72 -0.91 9.35 -2.94
CA PHE A 72 -0.78 9.50 -1.50
C PHE A 72 0.26 8.52 -0.94
N THR A 73 0.77 8.77 0.26
CA THR A 73 1.67 7.84 0.97
C THR A 73 0.86 6.95 1.92
N SER A 74 1.02 5.63 1.85
CA SER A 74 0.34 4.68 2.73
C SER A 74 0.85 4.75 4.17
N ALA A 75 0.12 4.14 5.10
CA ALA A 75 0.57 3.97 6.49
C ALA A 75 1.89 3.17 6.60
N THR A 76 2.20 2.35 5.60
CA THR A 76 3.47 1.60 5.50
C THR A 76 4.57 2.37 4.78
N GLY A 77 4.34 3.65 4.44
CA GLY A 77 5.30 4.51 3.75
C GLY A 77 5.42 4.28 2.24
N ARG A 78 4.50 3.53 1.64
CA ARG A 78 4.52 3.23 0.19
C ARG A 78 3.87 4.36 -0.59
N ASP A 79 4.44 4.70 -1.74
CA ASP A 79 3.79 5.60 -2.70
C ASP A 79 2.62 4.88 -3.37
N CYS A 80 1.43 5.43 -3.24
CA CYS A 80 0.20 4.85 -3.78
C CYS A 80 -0.52 5.84 -4.70
N ARG A 81 -1.29 5.28 -5.63
CA ARG A 81 -2.22 5.98 -6.50
C ARG A 81 -3.62 5.47 -6.27
N ARG A 82 -4.58 6.38 -6.32
CA ARG A 82 -6.01 6.11 -6.16
C ARG A 82 -6.73 6.51 -7.45
N ALA A 83 -7.66 5.65 -7.87
CA ALA A 83 -8.54 5.91 -8.98
C ALA A 83 -9.98 5.48 -8.65
N VAL A 84 -10.94 6.14 -9.28
CA VAL A 84 -12.33 5.67 -9.35
C VAL A 84 -12.46 4.89 -10.64
N VAL A 85 -12.97 3.67 -10.53
CA VAL A 85 -13.35 2.84 -11.68
C VAL A 85 -14.86 2.70 -11.62
N SER A 86 -15.55 3.03 -12.69
CA SER A 86 -17.01 3.07 -12.72
C SER A 86 -17.60 2.42 -13.95
N ARG A 87 -18.80 1.89 -13.82
CA ARG A 87 -19.62 1.35 -14.88
C ARG A 87 -21.01 1.97 -14.79
N PRO A 88 -21.49 2.63 -15.85
CA PRO A 88 -22.87 3.13 -15.89
C PRO A 88 -23.89 1.99 -15.69
N PRO A 89 -25.03 2.23 -15.02
CA PRO A 89 -25.48 3.53 -14.52
C PRO A 89 -25.04 3.86 -13.08
N HIS A 90 -24.66 2.88 -12.24
CA HIS A 90 -24.54 3.10 -10.79
C HIS A 90 -23.39 2.34 -10.08
N GLU A 91 -22.50 1.67 -10.81
CA GLU A 91 -21.44 0.89 -10.19
C GLU A 91 -20.14 1.70 -10.19
N ALA A 92 -19.52 1.85 -9.02
CA ALA A 92 -18.22 2.48 -8.90
C ALA A 92 -17.41 1.85 -7.77
N GLU A 93 -16.11 1.74 -7.98
CA GLU A 93 -15.15 1.14 -7.07
C GLU A 93 -13.91 2.04 -6.96
N ILE A 94 -13.35 2.10 -5.75
CA ILE A 94 -12.06 2.75 -5.52
C ILE A 94 -10.95 1.72 -5.69
N VAL A 95 -10.07 1.99 -6.65
CA VAL A 95 -8.90 1.15 -6.94
C VAL A 95 -7.64 1.85 -6.45
N ILE A 96 -6.81 1.11 -5.71
CA ILE A 96 -5.55 1.61 -5.17
C ILE A 96 -4.41 0.75 -5.67
N LEU A 97 -3.40 1.37 -6.26
CA LEU A 97 -2.11 0.74 -6.54
C LEU A 97 -1.05 1.34 -5.65
N CYS A 98 -0.19 0.51 -5.08
CA CYS A 98 0.96 0.96 -4.30
C CYS A 98 2.26 0.45 -4.92
N ARG A 99 3.31 1.27 -4.87
CA ARG A 99 4.63 0.93 -5.38
C ARG A 99 5.22 -0.24 -4.59
N ARG A 100 5.83 -1.20 -5.27
CA ARG A 100 6.54 -2.35 -4.69
C ARG A 100 7.81 -2.59 -5.50
N GLY A 101 8.96 -2.24 -4.91
CA GLY A 101 10.22 -2.17 -5.66
C GLY A 101 10.09 -1.23 -6.86
N GLU A 102 10.46 -1.70 -8.04
CA GLU A 102 10.33 -0.96 -9.30
C GLU A 102 8.91 -1.02 -9.91
N GLY A 103 8.05 -1.90 -9.39
CA GLY A 103 6.72 -2.16 -9.93
C GLY A 103 5.58 -1.50 -9.15
N TRP A 104 4.36 -1.76 -9.62
CA TRP A 104 3.11 -1.41 -8.95
C TRP A 104 2.35 -2.66 -8.57
N GLU A 105 1.66 -2.60 -7.44
CA GLU A 105 0.88 -3.71 -6.90
C GLU A 105 -0.54 -3.22 -6.62
N LEU A 106 -1.53 -3.97 -7.11
CA LEU A 106 -2.94 -3.71 -6.82
C LEU A 106 -3.22 -4.07 -5.35
N MET A 107 -3.74 -3.11 -4.59
CA MET A 107 -4.14 -3.34 -3.21
C MET A 107 -5.48 -4.09 -3.15
N PRO A 108 -5.71 -4.92 -2.11
CA PRO A 108 -6.98 -5.60 -1.92
C PRO A 108 -8.16 -4.63 -1.96
N ARG A 109 -9.22 -5.05 -2.64
CA ARG A 109 -10.47 -4.29 -2.77
C ARG A 109 -11.28 -4.48 -1.49
N VAL A 110 -11.16 -3.54 -0.55
CA VAL A 110 -11.72 -3.66 0.80
C VAL A 110 -13.16 -3.14 0.94
N TRP A 111 -13.65 -2.38 -0.03
CA TRP A 111 -14.97 -1.76 0.01
C TRP A 111 -15.83 -2.17 -1.18
N GLY A 112 -17.06 -2.63 -0.91
CA GLY A 112 -18.03 -3.04 -1.93
C GLY A 112 -17.93 -4.52 -2.31
N ARG A 113 -18.79 -4.97 -3.24
CA ARG A 113 -18.72 -6.31 -3.84
C ARG A 113 -17.69 -6.42 -4.97
N GLY A 114 -17.01 -5.32 -5.29
CA GLY A 114 -16.20 -5.18 -6.50
C GLY A 114 -17.06 -4.99 -7.75
N LEU A 115 -16.45 -4.55 -8.85
CA LEU A 115 -17.02 -4.72 -10.19
C LEU A 115 -16.81 -6.18 -10.62
N ASP A 116 -17.93 -6.88 -10.90
CA ASP A 116 -17.96 -8.22 -11.50
C ASP A 116 -17.78 -8.14 -13.01
#